data_AF-A0A953RTT1-F1
#
_entry.id   AF-A0A953RTT1-F1
#
_cell.length_a   1.000
_cell.length_b   1.000
_cell.length_c   1.000
_cell.angle_alpha   90.00
_cell.angle_beta   90.00
_cell.angle_gamma   90.00
#
_symmetry.space_group_name_H-M   'P 1'
#
loop_
_entity.id
_entity.type
_entity.pdbx_description
1 polymer ?
#
loop_
_entity_poly.entity_id
_entity_poly.type
_entity_poly.pdbx_seq_one_letter_code
_entity_poly.pdbx_strand_id
1 'polypeptide(L)'
;MADESKKKKSRWLWPLGVTATGLTGAAVVLLRGCWHNKMSWPVRSHGYSYQVCMGCGIKRLFDEKAFCAYGPYRYDLNGLIAWDRAHQGETYPQEERPAS
;
A
#
# COMPACT_ATOMS: atom_id res chain seq x y z
N MET A 1 -49.82 47.29 -5.51
CA MET A 1 -49.09 46.90 -4.28
C MET A 1 -48.82 45.41 -4.35
N ALA A 2 -47.57 45.00 -4.04
CA ALA A 2 -46.96 43.68 -4.25
C ALA A 2 -46.78 43.33 -5.74
N ASP A 3 -45.63 42.91 -6.27
CA ASP A 3 -44.71 41.89 -5.78
C ASP A 3 -43.34 42.08 -6.49
N GLU A 4 -42.33 42.63 -5.81
CA GLU A 4 -40.94 42.71 -6.35
C GLU A 4 -39.90 42.15 -5.36
N SER A 5 -40.35 41.43 -4.33
CA SER A 5 -39.50 41.05 -3.19
C SER A 5 -38.86 39.66 -3.29
N LYS A 6 -39.13 38.88 -4.36
CA LYS A 6 -38.71 37.47 -4.45
C LYS A 6 -37.43 37.19 -5.25
N LYS A 7 -36.89 38.13 -6.03
CA LYS A 7 -35.73 37.86 -6.91
C LYS A 7 -34.34 38.04 -6.27
N LYS A 8 -34.23 38.71 -5.11
CA LYS A 8 -32.91 39.02 -4.50
C LYS A 8 -32.31 37.92 -3.60
N LYS A 9 -33.08 36.93 -3.16
CA LYS A 9 -32.59 35.88 -2.24
C LYS A 9 -31.89 34.68 -2.93
N SER A 10 -32.00 34.55 -4.25
CA SER A 10 -31.45 33.41 -5.01
C SER A 10 -29.97 33.57 -5.38
N ARG A 11 -29.44 34.80 -5.42
CA ARG A 11 -28.06 35.07 -5.88
C ARG A 11 -26.96 34.92 -4.83
N TRP A 12 -27.29 34.55 -3.58
CA TRP A 12 -26.32 34.52 -2.47
C TRP A 12 -26.08 33.12 -1.87
N LEU A 13 -26.47 32.05 -2.57
CA LEU A 13 -26.26 30.67 -2.10
C LEU A 13 -25.29 29.86 -2.97
N TRP A 14 -24.77 30.43 -4.05
CA TRP A 14 -23.84 29.75 -4.96
C TRP A 14 -22.36 29.66 -4.52
N PRO A 15 -21.83 30.39 -3.51
CA PRO A 15 -20.42 30.19 -3.12
C PRO A 15 -20.23 29.13 -2.02
N LEU A 16 -21.29 28.68 -1.34
CA LEU A 16 -21.21 27.69 -0.26
C LEU A 16 -21.21 26.23 -0.75
N GLY A 17 -21.65 25.98 -1.98
CA GLY A 17 -21.65 24.63 -2.57
C GLY A 17 -20.30 24.19 -3.13
N VAL A 18 -19.37 25.11 -3.37
CA VAL A 18 -18.10 24.83 -4.06
C VAL A 18 -16.96 24.50 -3.08
N THR A 19 -17.03 24.98 -1.83
CA THR A 19 -15.99 24.76 -0.81
C THR A 19 -16.04 23.38 -0.16
N ALA A 20 -17.18 22.70 -0.14
CA ALA A 20 -17.32 21.37 0.46
C ALA A 20 -16.69 20.23 -0.37
N THR A 21 -16.49 20.43 -1.68
CA THR A 21 -15.92 19.40 -2.57
C THR A 21 -14.38 19.35 -2.53
N GLY A 22 -13.72 20.43 -2.09
CA GLY A 22 -12.25 20.55 -2.13
C GLY A 22 -11.53 19.73 -1.05
N LEU A 23 -12.07 19.66 0.17
CA LEU A 23 -11.38 19.01 1.30
C LEU A 23 -11.42 17.47 1.20
N THR A 24 -12.47 16.89 0.63
CA THR A 24 -12.59 15.45 0.42
C THR A 24 -11.60 14.95 -0.64
N GLY A 25 -11.30 15.76 -1.67
CA GLY A 25 -10.38 15.38 -2.75
C GLY A 25 -8.93 15.16 -2.27
N ALA A 26 -8.44 16.01 -1.37
CA ALA A 26 -7.07 15.90 -0.85
C ALA A 26 -6.88 14.67 0.05
N ALA A 27 -7.87 14.32 0.87
CA ALA A 27 -7.80 13.15 1.75
C ALA A 27 -7.80 11.82 0.98
N VAL A 28 -8.54 11.70 -0.13
CA VAL A 28 -8.56 10.50 -0.98
C VAL A 28 -7.22 10.26 -1.68
N VAL A 29 -6.49 11.32 -2.03
CA VAL A 29 -5.15 11.23 -2.64
C VAL A 29 -4.12 10.78 -1.60
N LEU A 30 -4.19 11.27 -0.36
CA LEU A 30 -3.28 10.89 0.72
C LEU A 30 -3.59 9.49 1.32
N LEU A 31 -4.87 9.11 1.42
CA LEU A 31 -5.31 7.81 1.94
C LEU A 31 -5.25 6.67 0.89
N ARG A 32 -4.93 6.97 -0.38
CA ARG A 32 -4.48 5.96 -1.37
C ARG A 32 -2.98 5.61 -1.27
N GLY A 33 -2.32 6.05 -0.19
CA GLY A 33 -0.86 6.09 -0.02
C GLY A 33 -0.04 4.83 -0.32
N CYS A 34 -0.57 3.62 -0.14
CA CYS A 34 -0.18 2.42 -0.91
C CYS A 34 -0.92 1.22 -0.32
N TRP A 35 -2.03 0.82 -0.95
CA TRP A 35 -2.52 -0.54 -0.76
C TRP A 35 -1.57 -1.42 -1.57
N HIS A 36 -0.55 -2.00 -0.93
CA HIS A 36 0.60 -2.69 -1.56
C HIS A 36 0.22 -3.84 -2.49
N ASN A 37 -0.38 -3.51 -3.64
CA ASN A 37 -0.87 -4.43 -4.66
C ASN A 37 0.09 -4.44 -5.87
N LYS A 38 0.89 -3.37 -6.01
CA LYS A 38 1.92 -3.25 -7.04
C LYS A 38 3.31 -3.49 -6.44
N MET A 39 3.71 -4.75 -6.45
CA MET A 39 5.02 -5.20 -6.01
C MET A 39 5.95 -5.36 -7.22
N SER A 40 7.25 -5.13 -7.01
CA SER A 40 8.28 -5.32 -8.02
C SER A 40 8.44 -6.80 -8.37
N TRP A 41 9.15 -7.08 -9.46
CA TRP A 41 9.73 -8.40 -9.68
C TRP A 41 10.67 -8.74 -8.51
N PRO A 42 10.75 -10.02 -8.07
CA PRO A 42 11.61 -10.42 -6.96
C PRO A 42 13.08 -10.12 -7.25
N VAL A 43 13.73 -9.43 -6.32
CA VAL A 43 15.15 -9.09 -6.40
C VAL A 43 15.92 -9.94 -5.38
N ARG A 44 17.11 -10.42 -5.77
CA ARG A 44 18.01 -11.17 -4.89
C ARG A 44 19.06 -10.26 -4.27
N SER A 45 19.24 -10.37 -2.95
CA SER A 45 20.37 -9.77 -2.22
C SER A 45 20.68 -10.55 -0.94
N HIS A 46 21.96 -10.66 -0.58
CA HIS A 46 22.41 -11.37 0.64
C HIS A 46 21.89 -12.80 0.80
N GLY A 47 21.65 -13.51 -0.31
CA GLY A 47 21.10 -14.87 -0.31
C GLY A 47 19.58 -14.93 -0.04
N TYR A 48 18.91 -13.79 0.01
CA TYR A 48 17.47 -13.67 0.18
C TYR A 48 16.82 -13.04 -1.05
N SER A 49 15.57 -13.42 -1.28
CA SER A 49 14.75 -12.88 -2.35
C SER A 49 13.62 -12.06 -1.75
N TYR A 50 13.36 -10.89 -2.30
CA TYR A 50 12.36 -9.97 -1.77
C TYR A 50 11.74 -9.14 -2.89
N GLN A 51 10.53 -8.66 -2.65
CA GLN A 51 9.84 -7.70 -3.51
C GLN A 51 9.73 -6.35 -2.81
N VAL A 52 9.68 -5.29 -3.60
CA VAL A 52 9.52 -3.91 -3.14
C VAL A 52 8.22 -3.34 -3.69
N CYS A 53 7.41 -2.69 -2.87
CA CYS A 53 6.26 -1.98 -3.40
C CYS A 53 6.73 -0.78 -4.23
N MET A 54 6.26 -0.71 -5.47
CA MET A 54 6.60 0.38 -6.38
C MET A 54 5.90 1.70 -6.04
N GLY A 55 4.91 1.68 -5.12
CA GLY A 55 4.19 2.87 -4.68
C GLY A 55 4.84 3.59 -3.51
N CYS A 56 5.35 2.85 -2.52
CA CYS A 56 5.90 3.45 -1.31
C CYS A 56 7.22 2.84 -0.82
N GLY A 57 7.74 1.79 -1.46
CA GLY A 57 9.09 1.28 -1.19
C GLY A 57 9.22 0.27 -0.05
N ILE A 58 8.10 -0.14 0.58
CA ILE A 58 8.13 -1.19 1.59
C ILE A 58 8.60 -2.51 0.96
N LYS A 59 9.29 -3.35 1.72
CA LYS A 59 9.81 -4.63 1.26
C LYS A 59 9.08 -5.79 1.92
N ARG A 60 9.06 -6.93 1.23
CA ARG A 60 8.55 -8.21 1.74
C ARG A 60 9.37 -9.35 1.17
N LEU A 61 9.65 -10.37 1.98
CA LEU A 61 10.40 -11.53 1.52
C LEU A 61 9.61 -12.32 0.47
N PHE A 62 10.33 -13.03 -0.37
CA PHE A 62 9.79 -13.82 -1.47
C PHE A 62 10.49 -15.16 -1.56
N ASP A 63 9.71 -16.23 -1.61
CA ASP A 63 10.20 -17.58 -1.83
C ASP A 63 10.16 -17.85 -3.33
N GLU A 64 11.33 -18.13 -3.90
CA GLU A 64 11.47 -18.36 -5.33
C GLU A 64 11.11 -19.79 -5.73
N LYS A 65 11.14 -20.73 -4.79
CA LYS A 65 10.73 -22.11 -5.02
C LYS A 65 9.21 -22.22 -5.05
N ALA A 66 8.55 -21.67 -4.03
CA ALA A 66 7.09 -21.60 -3.97
C ALA A 66 6.50 -20.46 -4.82
N PHE A 67 7.36 -19.57 -5.35
CA PHE A 67 7.00 -18.40 -6.13
C PHE A 67 5.95 -17.51 -5.43
N CYS A 68 6.12 -17.29 -4.12
CA CYS A 68 5.16 -16.55 -3.31
C CYS A 68 5.83 -15.62 -2.28
N ALA A 69 5.16 -14.50 -1.96
CA ALA A 69 5.65 -13.55 -0.96
C ALA A 69 5.26 -14.00 0.45
N TYR A 70 6.20 -13.93 1.40
CA TYR A 70 5.99 -14.37 2.79
C TYR A 70 6.53 -13.35 3.80
N GLY A 71 6.21 -13.59 5.06
CA GLY A 71 6.66 -12.74 6.17
C GLY A 71 6.01 -11.35 6.20
N PRO A 72 6.44 -10.51 7.17
CA PRO A 72 5.92 -9.17 7.36
C PRO A 72 6.42 -8.19 6.29
N TYR A 73 5.77 -7.04 6.23
CA TYR A 73 6.24 -5.90 5.45
C TYR A 73 7.17 -5.02 6.29
N ARG A 74 8.37 -4.69 5.80
CA ARG A 74 9.28 -3.72 6.44
C ARG A 74 10.10 -2.95 5.40
N TYR A 75 10.53 -1.75 5.76
CA TYR A 75 11.41 -0.94 4.91
C TYR A 75 12.87 -1.39 4.98
N ASP A 76 13.32 -1.83 6.15
CA ASP A 76 14.66 -2.37 6.35
C ASP A 76 14.71 -3.85 5.96
N LEU A 77 15.58 -4.18 5.00
CA LEU A 77 15.78 -5.55 4.54
C LEU A 77 16.50 -6.40 5.59
N ASN A 78 17.43 -5.82 6.34
CA ASN A 78 18.19 -6.57 7.35
C ASN A 78 17.27 -7.03 8.49
N GLY A 79 16.33 -6.19 8.91
CA GLY A 79 15.28 -6.56 9.86
C GLY A 79 14.37 -7.70 9.35
N LEU A 80 14.10 -7.78 8.04
CA LEU A 80 13.37 -8.92 7.46
C LEU A 80 14.19 -10.20 7.51
N ILE A 81 15.48 -10.13 7.16
CA ILE A 81 16.38 -11.27 7.20
C ILE A 81 16.55 -11.78 8.63
N ALA A 82 16.72 -10.88 9.61
CA ALA A 82 16.82 -11.24 11.02
C ALA A 82 15.53 -11.89 11.52
N TRP A 83 14.37 -11.36 11.11
CA TRP A 83 13.06 -11.96 11.41
C TRP A 83 12.97 -13.38 10.85
N ASP A 84 13.29 -13.58 9.56
CA ASP A 84 13.23 -14.90 8.93
C ASP A 84 14.13 -15.91 9.64
N ARG A 85 15.40 -15.57 9.90
CA ARG A 85 16.33 -16.44 10.63
C ARG A 85 15.83 -16.84 12.01
N ALA A 86 15.11 -15.95 12.70
CA ALA A 86 14.53 -16.26 14.01
C ALA A 86 13.34 -17.22 13.91
N HIS A 87 12.61 -17.25 12.78
CA HIS A 87 11.39 -18.05 12.59
C HIS A 87 11.59 -19.30 11.71
N GLN A 88 12.76 -19.46 11.08
CA GLN A 88 13.12 -20.65 10.29
C GLN A 88 13.05 -21.96 11.10
N GLY A 89 13.09 -21.89 12.44
CA GLY A 89 12.93 -23.06 13.31
C GLY A 89 11.48 -23.53 13.52
N GLU A 90 10.47 -22.74 13.15
CA GLU A 90 9.07 -23.02 13.53
C GLU A 90 8.13 -23.37 12.37
N THR A 91 8.37 -22.92 11.13
CA THR A 91 7.30 -22.92 10.12
C THR A 91 7.72 -23.05 8.64
N TYR A 92 8.67 -23.92 8.31
CA TYR A 92 8.76 -24.40 6.92
C TYR A 92 9.08 -25.90 6.89
N PRO A 93 8.16 -26.76 6.39
CA PRO A 93 8.58 -28.04 5.85
C PRO A 93 9.53 -27.73 4.70
N GLN A 94 10.84 -27.85 4.95
CA GLN A 94 11.77 -28.20 3.90
C GLN A 94 11.25 -29.52 3.34
N GLU A 95 10.53 -29.45 2.21
CA GLU A 95 10.36 -30.63 1.38
C GLU A 95 11.74 -30.95 0.81
N GLU A 96 12.51 -31.68 1.61
CA GLU A 96 13.62 -32.51 1.21
C GLU A 96 13.11 -33.45 0.12
N ARG A 97 13.47 -33.19 -1.14
CA ARG A 97 13.33 -34.17 -2.22
C ARG A 97 14.59 -34.20 -3.08
N PRO A 98 15.06 -35.40 -3.45
CA PRO A 98 16.44 -35.68 -3.79
C PRO A 98 16.78 -35.17 -5.19
N ALA A 99 18.08 -34.92 -5.39
CA ALA A 99 18.67 -34.63 -6.68
C ALA A 99 18.25 -35.71 -7.71
N SER A 100 17.80 -35.26 -8.87
CA SER A 100 17.73 -36.05 -10.12
C SER A 100 18.57 -35.35 -11.16
#